data_AF-A0A353NYG2-F1
#
_entry.id   AF-A0A353NYG2-F1
#
_cell.length_a   1.000
_cell.length_b   1.000
_cell.length_c   1.000
_cell.angle_alpha   90.00
_cell.angle_beta   90.00
_cell.angle_gamma   90.00
#
_symmetry.space_group_name_H-M   'P 1'
#
loop_
_entity.id
_entity.type
_entity.pdbx_description
1 polymer ?
#
loop_
_entity_poly.entity_id
_entity_poly.type
_entity_poly.pdbx_seq_one_letter_code
_entity_poly.pdbx_strand_id
1 'polypeptide(L)'
;MNRKKIGRALGNAALLLLLVSLTLTAGCGESSKLTGTDGTPVKGAKLRWGAFFGSPFGMKFTTPEHLGVHRAAREINGMLYTCRGGFIDVGHVREAADRTAFIKNVVYQNLINHNTEFSFNVIEPSRYYITIAYPANWENFSQSEREVTANEIAIDIGQYLAHTSMVWHEIITWYGFATVGIFPDTISAFSWEDPYSDVLGTWLGAAALRDVGQKYNDAMTSLLNEEMKELGVQPAAVARQARKMIQGKWYTGGGYFFVKMRNHNFDVGYDDGMVSPLLVPGICDNAQAKLYPAPKLELVWKHGFGFNVEIEPRVMQKDKIYSCVGLDSNRRICPNIYFTRIIEQLKNDTAIAYEAKLKGEEGNAELSRKR
;
A
#
# COMPACT_ATOMS: atom_id res chain seq x y z
N MET A 1 -53.55 12.68 18.26
CA MET A 1 -52.61 11.91 17.41
C MET A 1 -51.34 12.73 17.22
N ASN A 2 -50.24 12.33 17.86
CA ASN A 2 -49.13 13.21 18.22
C ASN A 2 -48.01 13.21 17.16
N ARG A 3 -47.73 14.37 16.53
CA ARG A 3 -46.75 14.58 15.44
C ARG A 3 -45.30 14.16 15.80
N LYS A 4 -44.99 13.89 17.07
CA LYS A 4 -43.68 13.43 17.53
C LYS A 4 -43.36 11.94 17.27
N LYS A 5 -44.34 11.10 16.88
CA LYS A 5 -44.08 9.68 16.55
C LYS A 5 -43.78 9.41 15.08
N ILE A 6 -44.09 10.34 14.17
CA ILE A 6 -43.88 10.18 12.72
C ILE A 6 -42.41 10.48 12.33
N GLY A 7 -41.75 11.42 13.03
CA GLY A 7 -40.34 11.78 12.75
C GLY A 7 -39.30 10.71 13.13
N ARG A 8 -39.62 9.75 14.00
CA ARG A 8 -38.70 8.66 14.37
C ARG A 8 -38.79 7.44 13.45
N ALA A 9 -39.92 7.24 12.77
CA ALA A 9 -40.08 6.16 11.80
C ALA A 9 -39.44 6.48 10.43
N LEU A 10 -39.43 7.76 10.04
CA LEU A 10 -38.83 8.22 8.78
C LEU A 10 -37.29 8.29 8.82
N GLY A 11 -36.67 8.46 10.00
CA GLY A 11 -35.21 8.46 10.16
C GLY A 11 -34.55 7.09 10.01
N ASN A 12 -35.23 6.01 10.41
CA ASN A 12 -34.68 4.66 10.35
C ASN A 12 -34.94 3.96 9.00
N ALA A 13 -35.97 4.35 8.25
CA ALA A 13 -36.22 3.82 6.91
C ALA A 13 -35.22 4.36 5.87
N ALA A 14 -34.81 5.63 6.00
CA ALA A 14 -33.79 6.21 5.12
C ALA A 14 -32.38 5.64 5.37
N LEU A 15 -32.08 5.22 6.61
CA LEU A 15 -30.80 4.60 6.94
C LEU A 15 -30.73 3.11 6.53
N LEU A 16 -31.87 2.40 6.52
CA LEU A 16 -31.94 1.03 6.00
C LEU A 16 -31.94 0.98 4.46
N LEU A 17 -32.50 1.99 3.79
CA LEU A 17 -32.47 2.10 2.33
C LEU A 17 -31.09 2.49 1.77
N LEU A 18 -30.22 3.10 2.59
CA LEU A 18 -28.80 3.35 2.25
C LEU A 18 -27.90 2.11 2.41
N LEU A 19 -28.41 1.02 3.01
CA LEU A 19 -27.69 -0.23 3.22
C LEU A 19 -28.11 -1.37 2.27
N VAL A 20 -29.09 -1.14 1.38
CA VAL A 20 -29.67 -2.21 0.54
C VAL A 20 -29.55 -1.96 -0.98
N SER A 21 -28.97 -0.85 -1.44
CA SER A 21 -28.79 -0.55 -2.88
C SER A 21 -27.34 -0.57 -3.38
N LEU A 22 -26.47 -1.35 -2.73
CA LEU A 22 -25.08 -1.59 -3.15
C LEU A 22 -24.89 -3.00 -3.75
N THR A 23 -25.89 -3.46 -4.49
CA THR A 23 -25.76 -4.60 -5.41
C THR A 23 -25.97 -4.11 -6.83
N LEU A 24 -25.01 -4.49 -7.69
CA LEU A 24 -25.06 -4.47 -9.16
C LEU A 24 -24.79 -3.13 -9.86
N THR A 25 -23.51 -2.86 -10.11
CA THR A 25 -22.97 -2.74 -11.48
C THR A 25 -21.47 -3.06 -11.48
N ALA A 26 -21.12 -4.28 -11.09
CA ALA A 26 -19.82 -4.85 -11.50
C ALA A 26 -19.93 -5.12 -13.01
N GLY A 27 -19.29 -4.27 -13.82
CA GLY A 27 -19.12 -4.54 -15.23
C GLY A 27 -18.42 -5.89 -15.40
N CYS A 28 -19.09 -6.82 -16.07
CA CYS A 28 -18.55 -8.11 -16.46
C CYS A 28 -17.30 -7.91 -17.32
N GLY A 29 -16.12 -8.12 -16.73
CA GLY A 29 -15.01 -8.75 -17.42
C GLY A 29 -14.93 -10.18 -16.91
N GLU A 30 -15.01 -11.18 -17.79
CA GLU A 30 -14.69 -12.56 -17.42
C GLU A 30 -13.27 -12.60 -16.86
N SER A 31 -13.13 -12.59 -15.53
CA SER A 31 -11.95 -13.17 -14.92
C SER A 31 -12.05 -14.65 -15.20
N SER A 32 -11.24 -15.16 -16.13
CA SER A 32 -10.92 -16.59 -16.14
C SER A 32 -10.63 -16.99 -14.69
N LYS A 33 -11.20 -18.12 -14.24
CA LYS A 33 -10.94 -18.64 -12.89
C LYS A 33 -9.46 -18.99 -12.80
N LEU A 34 -8.63 -18.01 -12.49
CA LEU A 34 -7.19 -18.18 -12.32
C LEU A 34 -7.00 -19.24 -11.23
N THR A 35 -6.16 -20.24 -11.50
CA THR A 35 -5.73 -21.24 -10.52
C THR A 35 -4.29 -20.93 -10.09
N GLY A 36 -4.05 -20.90 -8.79
CA GLY A 36 -2.74 -20.71 -8.19
C GLY A 36 -1.87 -21.94 -8.44
N THR A 37 -0.58 -21.81 -8.16
CA THR A 37 0.40 -22.90 -8.33
C THR A 37 0.15 -24.11 -7.43
N ASP A 38 -0.71 -23.99 -6.41
CA ASP A 38 -1.17 -25.07 -5.55
C ASP A 38 -2.52 -25.69 -6.01
N GLY A 39 -3.01 -25.31 -7.20
CA GLY A 39 -4.28 -25.77 -7.75
C GLY A 39 -5.52 -25.11 -7.12
N THR A 40 -5.36 -24.14 -6.21
CA THR A 40 -6.49 -23.43 -5.61
C THR A 40 -6.93 -22.25 -6.47
N PRO A 41 -8.23 -21.88 -6.52
CA PRO A 41 -8.65 -20.68 -7.21
C PRO A 41 -7.96 -19.44 -6.63
N VAL A 42 -7.29 -18.66 -7.48
CA VAL A 42 -6.67 -17.38 -7.13
C VAL A 42 -7.79 -16.46 -6.67
N LYS A 43 -7.80 -16.18 -5.37
CA LYS A 43 -8.64 -15.12 -4.82
C LYS A 43 -8.04 -13.79 -5.27
N GLY A 44 -8.87 -12.85 -5.70
CA GLY A 44 -8.42 -11.48 -5.99
C GLY A 44 -7.63 -10.89 -4.81
N ALA A 45 -6.77 -9.91 -5.09
CA ALA A 45 -6.08 -9.16 -4.05
C ALA A 45 -7.12 -8.66 -3.02
N LYS A 46 -6.81 -8.87 -1.74
CA LYS A 46 -7.74 -8.54 -0.66
C LYS A 46 -7.33 -7.22 -0.04
N LEU A 47 -8.25 -6.26 -0.06
CA LEU A 47 -8.14 -5.06 0.77
C LEU A 47 -8.02 -5.48 2.23
N ARG A 48 -6.95 -5.05 2.89
CA ARG A 48 -6.77 -5.19 4.33
C ARG A 48 -6.92 -3.80 4.93
N TRP A 49 -7.86 -3.64 5.84
CA TRP A 49 -7.98 -2.38 6.55
C TRP A 49 -6.68 -2.09 7.28
N GLY A 50 -6.00 -0.98 7.01
CA GLY A 50 -4.85 -0.53 7.78
C GLY A 50 -5.26 0.08 9.14
N ALA A 51 -4.29 0.28 10.01
CA ALA A 51 -4.40 0.98 11.28
C ALA A 51 -3.83 2.41 11.17
N PHE A 52 -4.56 3.34 10.56
CA PHE A 52 -4.06 4.70 10.36
C PHE A 52 -4.28 5.67 11.55
N PHE A 53 -3.42 6.67 11.66
CA PHE A 53 -3.51 7.73 12.66
C PHE A 53 -4.71 8.63 12.42
N GLY A 54 -5.57 8.78 13.44
CA GLY A 54 -6.82 9.53 13.32
C GLY A 54 -8.05 8.66 13.01
N SER A 55 -7.92 7.32 12.98
CA SER A 55 -9.06 6.41 12.84
C SER A 55 -10.23 6.79 13.76
N PRO A 56 -11.47 6.90 13.23
CA PRO A 56 -12.64 7.30 14.01
C PRO A 56 -13.03 6.25 15.06
N PHE A 57 -12.52 5.03 14.95
CA PHE A 57 -12.74 3.93 15.88
C PHE A 57 -11.54 3.71 16.83
N GLY A 58 -10.54 4.58 16.77
CA GLY A 58 -9.29 4.49 17.55
C GLY A 58 -8.27 3.53 16.93
N MET A 59 -6.99 3.76 17.24
CA MET A 59 -5.91 2.88 16.81
C MET A 59 -5.69 1.73 17.79
N LYS A 60 -5.61 0.50 17.26
CA LYS A 60 -5.20 -0.68 18.02
C LYS A 60 -3.69 -0.85 17.91
N PHE A 61 -3.02 -0.83 19.06
CA PHE A 61 -1.62 -1.23 19.16
C PHE A 61 -1.56 -2.69 19.58
N THR A 62 -1.04 -3.55 18.70
CA THR A 62 -0.94 -4.98 18.97
C THR A 62 0.39 -5.30 19.67
N THR A 63 0.52 -6.51 20.19
CA THR A 63 1.73 -7.01 20.87
C THR A 63 2.41 -8.09 20.03
N PRO A 64 3.74 -8.23 20.09
CA PRO A 64 4.49 -9.26 19.35
C PRO A 64 3.96 -10.68 19.53
N GLU A 65 3.45 -11.00 20.73
CA GLU A 65 2.94 -12.32 21.09
C GLU A 65 1.53 -12.60 20.53
N HIS A 66 0.90 -11.59 19.90
CA HIS A 66 -0.46 -11.63 19.39
C HIS A 66 -0.57 -10.99 17.99
N LEU A 67 0.35 -11.34 17.08
CA LEU A 67 0.17 -11.03 15.65
C LEU A 67 -0.91 -11.90 14.99
N GLY A 68 -1.34 -12.96 15.69
CA GLY A 68 -2.42 -13.85 15.30
C GLY A 68 -1.98 -14.89 14.27
N VAL A 69 -2.95 -15.64 13.76
CA VAL A 69 -2.75 -16.51 12.60
C VAL A 69 -3.29 -15.74 11.40
N HIS A 70 -2.47 -15.49 10.38
CA HIS A 70 -2.80 -14.66 9.21
C HIS A 70 -3.75 -15.38 8.24
N ARG A 71 -4.93 -15.78 8.74
CA ARG A 71 -6.03 -16.41 8.02
C ARG A 71 -7.27 -15.55 8.21
N ALA A 72 -7.69 -14.88 7.14
CA ALA A 72 -8.97 -14.18 6.86
C ALA A 72 -9.85 -13.65 8.02
N ALA A 73 -10.19 -14.45 9.04
CA ALA A 73 -11.10 -14.10 10.14
C ALA A 73 -10.45 -14.06 11.54
N ARG A 74 -9.16 -14.42 11.67
CA ARG A 74 -8.42 -14.42 12.97
C ARG A 74 -7.17 -13.55 12.95
N GLU A 75 -7.02 -12.76 11.90
CA GLU A 75 -5.86 -11.91 11.71
C GLU A 75 -5.98 -10.67 12.60
N ILE A 76 -5.00 -10.47 13.48
CA ILE A 76 -4.98 -9.33 14.37
C ILE A 76 -4.38 -8.18 13.58
N ASN A 77 -5.26 -7.25 13.21
CA ASN A 77 -4.89 -6.01 12.57
C ASN A 77 -4.52 -4.94 13.61
N GLY A 78 -3.45 -4.18 13.38
CA GLY A 78 -3.00 -3.15 14.31
C GLY A 78 -1.62 -2.56 13.97
N MET A 79 -1.33 -1.45 14.63
CA MET A 79 -0.06 -0.74 14.56
C MET A 79 0.94 -1.33 15.56
N LEU A 80 2.15 -1.58 15.10
CA LEU A 80 3.30 -1.96 15.93
C LEU A 80 4.31 -0.81 15.99
N TYR A 81 5.23 -0.90 16.95
CA TYR A 81 6.46 -0.12 16.91
C TYR A 81 7.65 -1.06 17.03
N THR A 82 8.66 -0.84 16.20
CA THR A 82 9.91 -1.61 16.16
C THR A 82 11.09 -0.65 16.25
N CYS A 83 12.17 -1.05 16.91
CA CYS A 83 13.32 -0.16 17.08
C CYS A 83 14.04 0.17 15.77
N ARG A 84 14.02 -0.73 14.79
CA ARG A 84 14.75 -0.57 13.52
C ARG A 84 13.85 -0.22 12.32
N GLY A 85 12.54 -0.36 12.46
CA GLY A 85 11.54 -0.06 11.42
C GLY A 85 10.53 1.03 11.80
N GLY A 86 10.56 1.55 13.03
CA GLY A 86 9.61 2.56 13.49
C GLY A 86 8.19 1.98 13.61
N PHE A 87 7.19 2.77 13.23
CA PHE A 87 5.81 2.28 13.17
C PHE A 87 5.61 1.31 12.00
N ILE A 88 4.91 0.21 12.25
CA ILE A 88 4.59 -0.80 11.22
C ILE A 88 3.08 -1.05 11.24
N ASP A 89 2.43 -0.83 10.10
CA ASP A 89 1.04 -1.21 9.89
C ASP A 89 0.97 -2.65 9.35
N VAL A 90 0.57 -3.58 10.21
CA VAL A 90 0.45 -4.99 9.86
C VAL A 90 -0.58 -5.22 8.75
N GLY A 91 -1.61 -4.35 8.65
CA GLY A 91 -2.60 -4.37 7.59
C GLY A 91 -1.97 -4.10 6.23
N HIS A 92 -1.20 -3.01 6.10
CA HIS A 92 -0.49 -2.67 4.88
C HIS A 92 0.57 -3.70 4.48
N VAL A 93 1.34 -4.22 5.45
CA VAL A 93 2.27 -5.35 5.22
C VAL A 93 1.54 -6.54 4.59
N ARG A 94 0.32 -6.85 5.06
CA ARG A 94 -0.46 -7.99 4.57
C ARG A 94 -1.12 -7.70 3.24
N GLU A 95 -1.58 -6.48 3.02
CA GLU A 95 -2.11 -6.06 1.73
C GLU A 95 -1.04 -6.13 0.64
N ALA A 96 0.13 -5.54 0.86
CA ALA A 96 1.23 -5.58 -0.09
C ALA A 96 1.70 -7.01 -0.40
N ALA A 97 1.72 -7.89 0.61
CA ALA A 97 1.98 -9.32 0.41
C ALA A 97 0.89 -10.00 -0.43
N ASP A 98 -0.39 -9.79 -0.11
CA ASP A 98 -1.53 -10.38 -0.84
C ASP A 98 -1.60 -9.85 -2.29
N ARG A 99 -1.25 -8.59 -2.53
CA ARG A 99 -1.07 -8.01 -3.87
C ARG A 99 0.05 -8.73 -4.63
N THR A 100 1.18 -8.97 -3.98
CA THR A 100 2.32 -9.72 -4.55
C THR A 100 1.88 -11.11 -5.02
N ALA A 101 1.19 -11.87 -4.16
CA ALA A 101 0.67 -13.20 -4.50
C ALA A 101 -0.36 -13.19 -5.63
N PHE A 102 -1.29 -12.24 -5.61
CA PHE A 102 -2.28 -12.09 -6.67
C PHE A 102 -1.63 -11.78 -8.02
N ILE A 103 -0.77 -10.76 -8.06
CA ILE A 103 -0.15 -10.30 -9.31
C ILE A 103 0.79 -11.37 -9.86
N LYS A 104 1.56 -12.05 -8.99
CA LYS A 104 2.37 -13.21 -9.39
C LYS A 104 1.53 -14.25 -10.13
N ASN A 105 0.34 -14.59 -9.64
CA ASN A 105 -0.50 -15.58 -10.32
C ASN A 105 -1.03 -15.08 -11.68
N VAL A 106 -1.41 -13.80 -11.78
CA VAL A 106 -1.79 -13.19 -13.06
C VAL A 106 -0.64 -13.27 -14.06
N VAL A 107 0.57 -12.88 -13.64
CA VAL A 107 1.77 -12.88 -14.49
C VAL A 107 2.13 -14.30 -14.90
N TYR A 108 2.17 -15.25 -13.96
CA TYR A 108 2.50 -16.65 -14.23
C TYR A 108 1.60 -17.27 -15.30
N GLN A 109 0.29 -17.06 -15.19
CA GLN A 109 -0.66 -17.58 -16.18
C GLN A 109 -0.46 -16.96 -17.56
N ASN A 110 -0.08 -15.67 -17.64
CA ASN A 110 0.25 -15.05 -18.91
C ASN A 110 1.58 -15.54 -19.50
N LEU A 111 2.59 -15.80 -18.65
CA LEU A 111 3.87 -16.36 -19.07
C LEU A 111 3.74 -17.78 -19.62
N ILE A 112 2.98 -18.65 -18.95
CA ILE A 112 2.75 -20.03 -19.40
C ILE A 112 1.93 -20.08 -20.70
N ASN A 113 1.02 -19.11 -20.91
CA ASN A 113 0.24 -18.99 -22.14
C ASN A 113 0.96 -18.20 -23.25
N HIS A 114 2.21 -17.77 -23.02
CA HIS A 114 3.03 -17.01 -23.99
C HIS A 114 2.39 -15.69 -24.43
N ASN A 115 1.59 -15.07 -23.57
CA ASN A 115 1.01 -13.76 -23.86
C ASN A 115 2.11 -12.70 -23.76
N THR A 116 2.26 -11.89 -24.81
CA THR A 116 3.19 -10.75 -24.82
C THR A 116 2.58 -9.48 -24.24
N GLU A 117 1.25 -9.40 -24.21
CA GLU A 117 0.52 -8.26 -23.68
C GLU A 117 -0.68 -8.73 -22.87
N PHE A 118 -0.91 -8.08 -21.73
CA PHE A 118 -2.10 -8.30 -20.92
C PHE A 118 -2.37 -7.09 -20.03
N SER A 119 -3.56 -7.06 -19.43
CA SER A 119 -3.90 -6.03 -18.46
C SER A 119 -4.75 -6.56 -17.33
N PHE A 120 -4.61 -5.95 -16.17
CA PHE A 120 -5.34 -6.32 -14.97
C PHE A 120 -5.56 -5.09 -14.08
N ASN A 121 -6.43 -5.23 -13.10
CA ASN A 121 -6.59 -4.30 -11.99
C ASN A 121 -6.30 -5.06 -10.69
N VAL A 122 -5.94 -4.32 -9.64
CA VAL A 122 -5.66 -4.89 -8.33
C VAL A 122 -6.87 -4.61 -7.43
N ILE A 123 -6.73 -3.70 -6.45
CA ILE A 123 -7.82 -3.26 -5.57
C ILE A 123 -8.41 -1.96 -6.11
N GLU A 124 -7.57 -1.01 -6.49
CA GLU A 124 -7.97 0.26 -7.10
C GLU A 124 -8.56 0.03 -8.50
N PRO A 125 -9.48 0.92 -8.96
CA PRO A 125 -10.09 0.79 -10.29
C PRO A 125 -9.12 1.01 -11.46
N SER A 126 -7.92 1.52 -11.19
CA SER A 126 -6.91 1.81 -12.21
C SER A 126 -6.43 0.51 -12.89
N ARG A 127 -6.17 0.60 -14.20
CA ARG A 127 -5.80 -0.57 -15.01
C ARG A 127 -4.31 -0.55 -15.34
N TYR A 128 -3.64 -1.66 -15.08
CA TYR A 128 -2.23 -1.91 -15.38
C TYR A 128 -2.15 -2.63 -16.72
N TYR A 129 -1.34 -2.09 -17.63
CA TYR A 129 -1.03 -2.69 -18.94
C TYR A 129 0.41 -3.17 -18.91
N ILE A 130 0.60 -4.46 -19.21
CA ILE A 130 1.89 -5.12 -19.17
C ILE A 130 2.29 -5.54 -20.57
N THR A 131 3.55 -5.30 -20.91
CA THR A 131 4.20 -5.85 -22.10
C THR A 131 5.39 -6.68 -21.68
N ILE A 132 5.50 -7.90 -22.20
CA ILE A 132 6.59 -8.84 -21.96
C ILE A 132 7.24 -9.20 -23.30
N ALA A 133 8.57 -9.12 -23.34
CA ALA A 133 9.38 -9.72 -24.39
C ALA A 133 10.01 -11.00 -23.85
N TYR A 134 9.79 -12.13 -24.53
CA TYR A 134 10.35 -13.42 -24.13
C TYR A 134 11.80 -13.57 -24.65
N PRO A 135 12.66 -14.33 -23.94
CA PRO A 135 13.99 -14.63 -24.44
C PRO A 135 13.90 -15.51 -25.69
N ALA A 136 14.86 -15.36 -26.61
CA ALA A 136 14.82 -16.03 -27.93
C ALA A 136 14.79 -17.58 -27.84
N ASN A 137 15.28 -18.15 -26.74
CA ASN A 137 15.29 -19.59 -26.48
C ASN A 137 14.10 -20.08 -25.64
N TRP A 138 13.09 -19.25 -25.36
CA TRP A 138 11.92 -19.63 -24.55
C TRP A 138 11.17 -20.86 -25.09
N GLU A 139 11.10 -21.00 -26.41
CA GLU A 139 10.48 -22.16 -27.05
C GLU A 139 11.30 -23.45 -26.95
N ASN A 140 12.60 -23.32 -26.67
CA ASN A 140 13.49 -24.47 -26.52
C ASN A 140 13.45 -25.05 -25.10
N PHE A 141 12.81 -24.37 -24.15
CA PHE A 141 12.69 -24.85 -22.78
C PHE A 141 11.76 -26.06 -22.74
N SER A 142 12.16 -27.09 -21.99
CA SER A 142 11.22 -28.15 -21.61
C SER A 142 10.06 -27.55 -20.80
N GLN A 143 8.95 -28.28 -20.72
CA GLN A 143 7.80 -27.83 -19.94
C GLN A 143 8.17 -27.52 -18.48
N SER A 144 8.99 -28.38 -17.85
CA SER A 144 9.42 -28.18 -16.46
C SER A 144 10.32 -26.95 -16.30
N GLU A 145 11.27 -26.72 -17.20
CA GLU A 145 12.11 -25.51 -17.18
C GLU A 145 11.28 -24.24 -17.37
N ARG A 146 10.28 -24.30 -18.25
CA ARG A 146 9.34 -23.21 -18.50
C ARG A 146 8.52 -22.89 -17.26
N GLU A 147 7.97 -23.90 -16.58
CA GLU A 147 7.19 -23.74 -15.36
C GLU A 147 8.02 -23.17 -14.21
N VAL A 148 9.23 -23.70 -13.98
CA VAL A 148 10.15 -23.20 -12.94
C VAL A 148 10.58 -21.77 -13.22
N THR A 149 11.00 -21.47 -14.45
CA THR A 149 11.43 -20.12 -14.84
C THR A 149 10.27 -19.13 -14.76
N ALA A 150 9.11 -19.49 -15.33
CA ALA A 150 7.91 -18.65 -15.28
C ALA A 150 7.49 -18.37 -13.83
N ASN A 151 7.62 -19.34 -12.91
CA ASN A 151 7.29 -19.14 -11.51
C ASN A 151 8.18 -18.07 -10.87
N GLU A 152 9.51 -18.17 -11.02
CA GLU A 152 10.43 -17.20 -10.43
C GLU A 152 10.30 -15.81 -11.05
N ILE A 153 10.19 -15.73 -12.38
CA ILE A 153 9.97 -14.46 -13.08
C ILE A 153 8.64 -13.83 -12.67
N ALA A 154 7.59 -14.63 -12.50
CA ALA A 154 6.31 -14.13 -12.03
C ALA A 154 6.36 -13.64 -10.58
N ILE A 155 7.17 -14.25 -9.70
CA ILE A 155 7.37 -13.74 -8.34
C ILE A 155 8.08 -12.39 -8.37
N ASP A 156 9.15 -12.24 -9.17
CA ASP A 156 9.92 -11.00 -9.30
C ASP A 156 9.06 -9.84 -9.85
N ILE A 157 8.35 -10.08 -10.96
CA ILE A 157 7.39 -9.13 -11.53
C ILE A 157 6.25 -8.86 -10.55
N GLY A 158 5.75 -9.89 -9.86
CA GLY A 158 4.69 -9.79 -8.86
C GLY A 158 5.06 -8.85 -7.72
N GLN A 159 6.28 -8.97 -7.20
CA GLN A 159 6.82 -8.11 -6.15
C GLN A 159 6.98 -6.67 -6.62
N TYR A 160 7.57 -6.47 -7.81
CA TYR A 160 7.74 -5.14 -8.42
C TYR A 160 6.40 -4.43 -8.66
N LEU A 161 5.43 -5.13 -9.24
CA LEU A 161 4.12 -4.57 -9.53
C LEU A 161 3.28 -4.35 -8.26
N ALA A 162 3.46 -5.17 -7.22
CA ALA A 162 2.81 -4.93 -5.93
C ALA A 162 3.32 -3.63 -5.30
N HIS A 163 4.64 -3.42 -5.23
CA HIS A 163 5.24 -2.16 -4.75
C HIS A 163 4.76 -0.97 -5.58
N THR A 164 4.81 -1.10 -6.91
CA THR A 164 4.27 -0.09 -7.83
C THR A 164 2.80 0.22 -7.55
N SER A 165 1.99 -0.80 -7.23
CA SER A 165 0.58 -0.60 -6.93
C SER A 165 0.32 0.07 -5.57
N MET A 166 1.20 -0.14 -4.58
CA MET A 166 1.13 0.55 -3.29
C MET A 166 1.55 2.01 -3.44
N VAL A 167 2.64 2.31 -4.17
CA VAL A 167 3.00 3.69 -4.49
C VAL A 167 1.88 4.39 -5.27
N TRP A 168 1.21 3.68 -6.18
CA TRP A 168 0.05 4.21 -6.87
C TRP A 168 -1.13 4.49 -5.92
N HIS A 169 -1.38 3.59 -4.97
CA HIS A 169 -2.37 3.79 -3.91
C HIS A 169 -2.09 5.08 -3.15
N GLU A 170 -0.86 5.27 -2.66
CA GLU A 170 -0.45 6.50 -1.94
C GLU A 170 -0.63 7.77 -2.77
N ILE A 171 -0.32 7.72 -4.07
CA ILE A 171 -0.53 8.85 -4.99
C ILE A 171 -2.02 9.18 -5.09
N ILE A 172 -2.89 8.21 -5.38
CA ILE A 172 -4.31 8.53 -5.59
C ILE A 172 -5.00 8.94 -4.30
N THR A 173 -4.63 8.37 -3.15
CA THR A 173 -5.19 8.74 -1.84
C THR A 173 -4.76 10.15 -1.46
N TRP A 174 -3.54 10.58 -1.79
CA TRP A 174 -3.09 11.97 -1.62
C TRP A 174 -4.03 12.96 -2.33
N TYR A 175 -4.45 12.64 -3.56
CA TYR A 175 -5.38 13.49 -4.33
C TYR A 175 -6.86 13.34 -3.93
N GLY A 176 -7.17 12.52 -2.92
CA GLY A 176 -8.51 12.39 -2.36
C GLY A 176 -9.29 11.17 -2.83
N PHE A 177 -8.61 10.13 -3.33
CA PHE A 177 -9.25 8.83 -3.55
C PHE A 177 -9.73 8.24 -2.21
N ALA A 178 -10.87 7.54 -2.25
CA ALA A 178 -11.47 6.84 -1.13
C ALA A 178 -11.64 5.38 -1.51
N THR A 179 -10.98 4.49 -0.79
CA THR A 179 -10.97 3.05 -1.07
C THR A 179 -12.29 2.39 -0.68
N VAL A 180 -12.94 2.90 0.38
CA VAL A 180 -14.28 2.44 0.82
C VAL A 180 -15.18 3.63 1.16
N GLY A 181 -16.29 3.76 0.43
CA GLY A 181 -17.33 4.74 0.73
C GLY A 181 -16.96 6.17 0.30
N ILE A 182 -17.34 7.15 1.12
CA ILE A 182 -17.28 8.59 0.80
C ILE A 182 -16.19 9.35 1.58
N PHE A 183 -15.33 8.64 2.33
CA PHE A 183 -14.30 9.23 3.18
C PHE A 183 -12.94 9.14 2.48
N PRO A 184 -12.31 10.27 2.09
CA PRO A 184 -11.00 10.26 1.41
C PRO A 184 -9.88 9.67 2.27
N ASP A 185 -9.06 8.79 1.72
CA ASP A 185 -7.94 8.18 2.46
C ASP A 185 -6.71 9.10 2.55
N THR A 186 -6.88 10.41 2.36
CA THR A 186 -5.83 11.44 2.33
C THR A 186 -4.98 11.50 3.60
N ILE A 187 -5.49 10.98 4.71
CA ILE A 187 -4.80 10.96 6.01
C ILE A 187 -3.77 9.84 6.08
N SER A 188 -3.98 8.76 5.32
CA SER A 188 -3.00 7.66 5.20
C SER A 188 -1.96 7.96 4.14
N ALA A 189 -2.30 8.76 3.12
CA ALA A 189 -1.42 9.03 1.99
C ALA A 189 0.00 9.44 2.40
N PHE A 190 0.99 8.59 2.08
CA PHE A 190 2.39 8.73 2.44
C PHE A 190 2.61 8.98 3.95
N SER A 191 1.79 8.36 4.81
CA SER A 191 2.01 8.39 6.25
C SER A 191 3.38 7.78 6.59
N TRP A 192 3.92 8.10 7.77
CA TRP A 192 5.32 7.78 8.07
C TRP A 192 5.62 6.28 8.12
N GLU A 193 4.62 5.45 8.36
CA GLU A 193 4.69 3.99 8.37
C GLU A 193 4.45 3.33 7.01
N ASP A 194 3.70 3.97 6.10
CA ASP A 194 3.07 3.28 4.97
C ASP A 194 4.07 2.78 3.94
N PRO A 195 4.93 3.62 3.32
CA PRO A 195 5.90 3.13 2.33
C PRO A 195 6.82 2.02 2.85
N TYR A 196 7.18 2.08 4.14
CA TYR A 196 8.04 1.08 4.77
C TYR A 196 7.28 -0.22 5.06
N SER A 197 6.02 -0.13 5.50
CA SER A 197 5.13 -1.28 5.69
C SER A 197 4.81 -1.97 4.37
N ASP A 198 4.62 -1.19 3.31
CA ASP A 198 4.32 -1.66 1.96
C ASP A 198 5.48 -2.45 1.37
N VAL A 199 6.68 -1.85 1.33
CA VAL A 199 7.85 -2.52 0.77
C VAL A 199 8.17 -3.79 1.56
N LEU A 200 8.09 -3.75 2.89
CA LEU A 200 8.25 -4.90 3.77
C LEU A 200 7.28 -6.02 3.40
N GLY A 201 6.00 -5.67 3.22
CA GLY A 201 4.97 -6.61 2.80
C GLY A 201 5.26 -7.28 1.46
N THR A 202 5.76 -6.54 0.48
CA THR A 202 6.15 -7.15 -0.81
C THR A 202 7.29 -8.16 -0.67
N TRP A 203 8.31 -7.86 0.15
CA TRP A 203 9.43 -8.77 0.42
C TRP A 203 8.98 -10.04 1.12
N LEU A 204 8.19 -9.91 2.18
CA LEU A 204 7.66 -11.06 2.90
C LEU A 204 6.73 -11.90 2.01
N GLY A 205 5.90 -11.25 1.19
CA GLY A 205 5.03 -11.92 0.21
C GLY A 205 5.82 -12.73 -0.81
N ALA A 206 6.87 -12.14 -1.40
CA ALA A 206 7.75 -12.84 -2.33
C ALA A 206 8.50 -14.01 -1.66
N ALA A 207 8.97 -13.84 -0.42
CA ALA A 207 9.61 -14.91 0.34
C ALA A 207 8.63 -16.05 0.64
N ALA A 208 7.40 -15.75 1.04
CA ALA A 208 6.37 -16.77 1.29
C ALA A 208 5.94 -17.53 0.02
N LEU A 209 5.98 -16.89 -1.15
CA LEU A 209 5.72 -17.56 -2.44
C LEU A 209 6.83 -18.54 -2.83
N ARG A 210 8.05 -18.35 -2.33
CA ARG A 210 9.19 -19.24 -2.56
C ARG A 210 9.30 -20.35 -1.51
N ASP A 211 8.56 -20.25 -0.40
CA ASP A 211 8.51 -21.29 0.62
C ASP A 211 7.58 -22.44 0.18
N VAL A 212 8.18 -23.49 -0.38
CA VAL A 212 7.49 -24.71 -0.80
C VAL A 212 7.16 -25.66 0.36
N GLY A 213 7.69 -25.41 1.56
CA GLY A 213 7.49 -26.26 2.74
C GLY A 213 6.19 -25.96 3.50
N GLN A 214 5.58 -24.80 3.26
CA GLN A 214 4.42 -24.31 3.99
C GLN A 214 3.33 -23.79 3.05
N LYS A 215 2.09 -23.72 3.56
CA LYS A 215 1.03 -22.97 2.87
C LYS A 215 1.35 -21.48 2.98
N TYR A 216 1.06 -20.72 1.93
CA TYR A 216 1.37 -19.28 1.84
C TYR A 216 1.05 -18.48 3.12
N ASN A 217 -0.15 -18.61 3.68
CA ASN A 217 -0.54 -17.88 4.89
C ASN A 217 0.24 -18.31 6.15
N ASP A 218 0.64 -19.57 6.21
CA ASP A 218 1.43 -20.10 7.33
C ASP A 218 2.89 -19.62 7.19
N ALA A 219 3.47 -19.67 5.98
CA ALA A 219 4.78 -19.07 5.68
C ALA A 219 4.82 -17.57 6.01
N MET A 220 3.81 -16.83 5.55
CA MET A 220 3.65 -15.41 5.86
C MET A 220 3.53 -15.11 7.36
N THR A 221 2.95 -16.03 8.14
CA THR A 221 2.85 -15.87 9.59
C THR A 221 4.23 -16.01 10.22
N SER A 222 4.97 -17.05 9.84
CA SER A 222 6.32 -17.32 10.34
C SER A 222 7.28 -16.18 9.97
N LEU A 223 7.31 -15.80 8.69
CA LEU A 223 8.18 -14.74 8.17
C LEU A 223 7.90 -13.38 8.82
N LEU A 224 6.64 -13.00 8.99
CA LEU A 224 6.32 -11.73 9.65
C LEU A 224 6.75 -11.76 11.13
N ASN A 225 6.51 -12.87 11.84
CA ASN A 225 6.93 -12.99 13.23
C ASN A 225 8.46 -12.92 13.40
N GLU A 226 9.20 -13.54 12.49
CA GLU A 226 10.67 -13.50 12.47
C GLU A 226 11.17 -12.10 12.15
N GLU A 227 10.60 -11.44 11.15
CA GLU A 227 11.02 -10.11 10.74
C GLU A 227 10.68 -9.05 11.80
N MET A 228 9.53 -9.16 12.47
CA MET A 228 9.21 -8.28 13.60
C MET A 228 10.22 -8.44 14.76
N LYS A 229 10.71 -9.65 15.02
CA LYS A 229 11.79 -9.87 16.00
C LYS A 229 13.10 -9.23 15.55
N GLU A 230 13.46 -9.36 14.28
CA GLU A 230 14.69 -8.78 13.73
C GLU A 230 14.67 -7.24 13.74
N LEU A 231 13.50 -6.64 13.50
CA LEU A 231 13.28 -5.20 13.60
C LEU A 231 13.27 -4.70 15.05
N GLY A 232 13.27 -5.60 16.04
CA GLY A 232 13.23 -5.25 17.46
C GLY A 232 11.87 -4.72 17.87
N VAL A 233 10.79 -5.44 17.53
CA VAL A 233 9.42 -5.11 17.92
C VAL A 233 9.29 -4.88 19.44
N GLN A 234 8.55 -3.84 19.80
CA GLN A 234 8.39 -3.36 21.16
C GLN A 234 7.00 -3.69 21.73
N PRO A 235 6.85 -3.74 23.07
CA PRO A 235 5.54 -3.84 23.68
C PRO A 235 4.60 -2.70 23.27
N ALA A 236 3.29 -2.96 23.23
CA ALA A 236 2.28 -1.97 22.84
C ALA A 236 2.32 -0.66 23.66
N ALA A 237 2.85 -0.70 24.90
CA ALA A 237 3.06 0.49 25.71
C ALA A 237 4.07 1.47 25.08
N VAL A 238 5.13 0.95 24.48
CA VAL A 238 6.15 1.74 23.77
C VAL A 238 5.54 2.35 22.51
N ALA A 239 4.76 1.58 21.73
CA ALA A 239 4.06 2.12 20.56
C ALA A 239 3.09 3.27 20.93
N ARG A 240 2.37 3.14 22.04
CA ARG A 240 1.54 4.22 22.60
C ARG A 240 2.35 5.43 23.04
N GLN A 241 3.53 5.23 23.63
CA GLN A 241 4.44 6.31 24.00
C GLN A 241 4.99 7.03 22.76
N ALA A 242 5.48 6.28 21.78
CA ALA A 242 5.95 6.80 20.50
C ALA A 242 4.87 7.67 19.84
N ARG A 243 3.61 7.22 19.82
CA ARG A 243 2.48 8.01 19.30
C ARG A 243 2.36 9.35 20.02
N LYS A 244 2.39 9.33 21.36
CA LYS A 244 2.30 10.56 22.16
C LYS A 244 3.44 11.53 21.85
N MET A 245 4.64 11.02 21.58
CA MET A 245 5.82 11.84 21.30
C MET A 245 5.78 12.54 19.95
N ILE A 246 5.11 11.94 18.96
CA ILE A 246 4.94 12.52 17.62
C ILE A 246 3.68 13.38 17.51
N GLN A 247 2.73 13.27 18.45
CA GLN A 247 1.55 14.14 18.50
C GLN A 247 1.97 15.60 18.70
N GLY A 248 1.40 16.50 17.90
CA GLY A 248 1.79 17.92 17.85
C GLY A 248 2.97 18.20 16.91
N LYS A 249 3.78 17.18 16.59
CA LYS A 249 4.98 17.29 15.74
C LYS A 249 4.69 16.78 14.33
N TRP A 250 4.42 15.48 14.20
CA TRP A 250 4.18 14.82 12.92
C TRP A 250 2.72 14.87 12.50
N TYR A 251 1.81 15.01 13.45
CA TYR A 251 0.40 15.25 13.18
C TYR A 251 -0.23 16.12 14.27
N THR A 252 -1.33 16.79 13.96
CA THR A 252 -2.15 17.54 14.94
C THR A 252 -3.61 17.17 14.86
N GLY A 253 -4.36 17.50 15.92
CA GLY A 253 -5.78 17.20 16.03
C GLY A 253 -6.07 15.77 16.47
N GLY A 254 -7.31 15.32 16.31
CA GLY A 254 -7.76 14.00 16.72
C GLY A 254 -9.10 13.62 16.11
N GLY A 255 -9.23 12.35 15.71
CA GLY A 255 -10.36 11.87 14.92
C GLY A 255 -10.27 12.26 13.44
N TYR A 256 -10.91 11.47 12.59
CA TYR A 256 -10.73 11.47 11.15
C TYR A 256 -10.84 12.87 10.50
N PHE A 257 -11.85 13.66 10.85
CA PHE A 257 -12.05 14.98 10.23
C PHE A 257 -11.13 16.10 10.75
N PHE A 258 -10.42 15.88 11.85
CA PHE A 258 -9.65 16.94 12.51
C PHE A 258 -8.15 16.62 12.58
N VAL A 259 -7.73 15.45 12.12
CA VAL A 259 -6.32 15.12 12.00
C VAL A 259 -5.71 15.89 10.83
N LYS A 260 -4.54 16.47 11.06
CA LYS A 260 -3.72 17.11 10.05
C LYS A 260 -2.33 16.52 10.10
N MET A 261 -1.95 15.82 9.03
CA MET A 261 -0.61 15.30 8.85
C MET A 261 0.36 16.46 8.60
N ARG A 262 1.53 16.41 9.24
CA ARG A 262 2.61 17.40 9.12
C ARG A 262 3.90 16.77 8.64
N ASN A 263 4.08 15.47 8.87
CA ASN A 263 5.19 14.70 8.40
C ASN A 263 4.68 13.52 7.56
N HIS A 264 5.42 13.19 6.51
CA HIS A 264 5.12 12.13 5.56
C HIS A 264 6.41 11.39 5.25
N ASN A 265 6.32 10.10 4.97
CA ASN A 265 7.42 9.36 4.38
C ASN A 265 7.17 9.28 2.88
N PHE A 266 8.04 9.89 2.09
CA PHE A 266 7.97 9.85 0.62
C PHE A 266 9.11 9.01 0.03
N ASP A 267 9.85 8.29 0.88
CA ASP A 267 10.87 7.36 0.45
C ASP A 267 10.19 6.07 -0.04
N VAL A 268 10.29 5.82 -1.34
CA VAL A 268 9.80 4.62 -2.02
C VAL A 268 10.94 3.93 -2.80
N GLY A 269 12.19 4.36 -2.55
CA GLY A 269 13.43 3.85 -3.14
C GLY A 269 13.68 4.20 -4.59
N TYR A 270 13.18 5.35 -5.07
CA TYR A 270 13.48 5.85 -6.42
C TYR A 270 14.78 6.68 -6.50
N ASP A 271 15.35 7.07 -5.38
CA ASP A 271 16.60 7.84 -5.27
C ASP A 271 17.82 6.93 -5.15
N ASP A 272 17.90 6.09 -4.12
CA ASP A 272 19.05 5.21 -3.86
C ASP A 272 18.75 3.71 -4.01
N GLY A 273 17.50 3.36 -4.35
CA GLY A 273 17.04 1.98 -4.48
C GLY A 273 16.68 1.32 -3.15
N MET A 274 16.66 2.06 -2.04
CA MET A 274 16.33 1.59 -0.71
C MET A 274 15.16 2.40 -0.14
N VAL A 275 14.40 1.79 0.77
CA VAL A 275 13.30 2.42 1.49
C VAL A 275 13.64 2.45 2.96
N SER A 276 13.61 3.64 3.52
CA SER A 276 13.99 3.93 4.90
C SER A 276 12.75 4.11 5.79
N PRO A 277 12.80 3.61 7.04
CA PRO A 277 11.76 3.88 8.01
C PRO A 277 11.95 5.26 8.66
N LEU A 278 10.85 5.88 9.10
CA LEU A 278 10.92 7.03 9.99
C LEU A 278 10.89 6.59 11.45
N LEU A 279 12.02 6.71 12.13
CA LEU A 279 12.15 6.41 13.56
C LEU A 279 11.69 7.59 14.42
N VAL A 280 11.08 7.28 15.56
CA VAL A 280 10.65 8.30 16.54
C VAL A 280 11.82 8.60 17.47
N PRO A 281 12.33 9.85 17.50
CA PRO A 281 13.42 10.21 18.39
C PRO A 281 13.03 10.02 19.86
N GLY A 282 13.92 9.45 20.67
CA GLY A 282 13.74 9.20 22.10
C GLY A 282 13.07 7.87 22.47
N ILE A 283 12.87 6.95 21.51
CA ILE A 283 12.33 5.61 21.78
C ILE A 283 13.43 4.54 21.77
N CYS A 284 14.16 4.41 20.66
CA CYS A 284 15.27 3.47 20.51
C CYS A 284 16.50 4.17 19.91
N ASP A 285 17.05 5.19 20.61
CA ASP A 285 18.06 6.11 20.04
C ASP A 285 19.36 5.45 19.56
N ASN A 286 19.68 4.26 20.07
CA ASN A 286 20.87 3.51 19.66
C ASN A 286 20.60 2.51 18.52
N ALA A 287 19.36 2.38 18.07
CA ALA A 287 19.00 1.44 17.02
C ALA A 287 19.29 2.03 15.64
N GLN A 288 19.99 1.26 14.81
CA GLN A 288 20.17 1.59 13.40
C GLN A 288 18.95 1.12 12.61
N ALA A 289 18.40 2.03 11.79
CA ALA A 289 17.33 1.72 10.86
C ALA A 289 17.72 0.53 9.95
N LYS A 290 16.80 -0.43 9.78
CA LYS A 290 16.93 -1.48 8.76
C LYS A 290 16.25 -0.97 7.50
N LEU A 291 16.99 -0.84 6.40
CA LEU A 291 16.45 -0.41 5.12
C LEU A 291 16.01 -1.64 4.32
N TYR A 292 15.00 -1.49 3.46
CA TYR A 292 14.59 -2.51 2.50
C TYR A 292 14.88 -2.05 1.08
N PRO A 293 15.45 -2.89 0.21
CA PRO A 293 15.59 -2.52 -1.20
C PRO A 293 14.21 -2.36 -1.84
N ALA A 294 13.99 -1.30 -2.62
CA ALA A 294 12.82 -1.24 -3.49
C ALA A 294 12.89 -2.42 -4.49
N PRO A 295 11.78 -3.15 -4.72
CA PRO A 295 11.77 -4.26 -5.66
C PRO A 295 12.27 -3.85 -7.05
N LYS A 296 13.11 -4.69 -7.64
CA LYS A 296 13.71 -4.50 -8.97
C LYS A 296 13.35 -5.68 -9.88
N LEU A 297 13.60 -5.53 -11.16
CA LEU A 297 13.37 -6.56 -12.19
C LEU A 297 14.66 -7.28 -12.60
N GLU A 298 15.58 -7.47 -11.64
CA GLU A 298 16.92 -7.99 -11.91
C GLU A 298 16.87 -9.42 -12.47
N LEU A 299 15.99 -10.28 -11.94
CA LEU A 299 15.85 -11.64 -12.44
C LEU A 299 15.22 -11.66 -13.83
N VAL A 300 14.23 -10.79 -14.08
CA VAL A 300 13.60 -10.63 -15.40
C VAL A 300 14.66 -10.39 -16.47
N TRP A 301 15.52 -9.39 -16.27
CA TRP A 301 16.57 -9.06 -17.25
C TRP A 301 17.66 -10.12 -17.34
N LYS A 302 18.05 -10.73 -16.20
CA LYS A 302 19.04 -11.82 -16.17
C LYS A 302 18.60 -13.04 -16.98
N HIS A 303 17.30 -13.33 -17.02
CA HIS A 303 16.73 -14.41 -17.82
C HIS A 303 16.40 -13.99 -19.26
N GLY A 304 16.78 -12.78 -19.68
CA GLY A 304 16.60 -12.29 -21.05
C GLY A 304 15.17 -11.84 -21.38
N PHE A 305 14.33 -11.63 -20.37
CA PHE A 305 13.00 -11.05 -20.56
C PHE A 305 13.08 -9.53 -20.64
N GLY A 306 12.27 -8.94 -21.52
CA GLY A 306 11.90 -7.53 -21.48
C GLY A 306 10.58 -7.35 -20.75
N PHE A 307 10.43 -6.24 -20.03
CA PHE A 307 9.21 -5.95 -19.28
C PHE A 307 8.93 -4.45 -19.28
N ASN A 308 7.66 -4.09 -19.48
CA ASN A 308 7.15 -2.73 -19.35
C ASN A 308 5.79 -2.72 -18.67
N VAL A 309 5.52 -1.66 -17.89
CA VAL A 309 4.22 -1.41 -17.26
C VAL A 309 3.77 0.02 -17.51
N GLU A 310 2.49 0.17 -17.84
CA GLU A 310 1.80 1.44 -17.90
C GLU A 310 0.51 1.38 -17.08
N ILE A 311 0.09 2.51 -16.51
CA ILE A 311 -1.12 2.62 -15.69
C ILE A 311 -2.09 3.58 -16.37
N GLU A 312 -3.34 3.17 -16.52
CA GLU A 312 -4.46 4.01 -16.88
C GLU A 312 -5.26 4.33 -15.61
N PRO A 313 -5.18 5.57 -15.09
CA PRO A 313 -5.96 5.95 -13.92
C PRO A 313 -7.45 5.97 -14.25
N ARG A 314 -8.22 5.20 -13.49
CA ARG A 314 -9.69 5.16 -13.57
C ARG A 314 -10.31 5.68 -12.28
N VAL A 315 -9.82 6.85 -11.88
CA VAL A 315 -10.22 7.56 -10.65
C VAL A 315 -10.61 9.00 -11.00
N MET A 316 -11.49 9.60 -10.21
CA MET A 316 -11.92 10.99 -10.43
C MET A 316 -10.77 12.00 -10.31
N GLN A 317 -9.69 11.61 -9.63
CA GLN A 317 -8.50 12.41 -9.37
C GLN A 317 -7.54 12.49 -10.56
N LYS A 318 -7.81 11.75 -11.66
CA LYS A 318 -6.91 11.62 -12.82
C LYS A 318 -6.38 12.96 -13.30
N ASP A 319 -7.25 13.93 -13.55
CA ASP A 319 -6.84 15.20 -14.16
C ASP A 319 -5.89 16.00 -13.25
N LYS A 320 -6.06 15.92 -11.92
CA LYS A 320 -5.14 16.55 -10.95
C LYS A 320 -3.75 15.91 -11.00
N ILE A 321 -3.71 14.57 -11.03
CA ILE A 321 -2.46 13.80 -11.14
C ILE A 321 -1.74 14.12 -12.44
N TYR A 322 -2.47 14.21 -13.55
CA TYR A 322 -1.90 14.50 -14.87
C TYR A 322 -1.35 15.92 -14.94
N SER A 323 -2.10 16.88 -14.39
CA SER A 323 -1.71 18.29 -14.34
C SER A 323 -0.42 18.50 -13.54
N CYS A 324 -0.24 17.74 -12.45
CA CYS A 324 0.96 17.76 -11.61
C CYS A 324 2.26 17.53 -12.40
N VAL A 325 2.23 16.67 -13.43
CA VAL A 325 3.40 16.30 -14.23
C VAL A 325 3.31 16.72 -15.70
N GLY A 326 2.32 17.55 -16.06
CA GLY A 326 2.11 18.01 -17.43
C GLY A 326 1.83 16.87 -18.42
N LEU A 327 1.14 15.82 -18.00
CA LEU A 327 0.84 14.66 -18.83
C LEU A 327 -0.47 14.85 -19.62
N ASP A 328 -0.44 14.58 -20.92
CA ASP A 328 -1.65 14.62 -21.76
C ASP A 328 -2.68 13.57 -21.34
N SER A 329 -3.97 13.95 -21.32
CA SER A 329 -5.08 13.12 -20.80
C SER A 329 -5.29 11.79 -21.54
N ASN A 330 -4.78 11.66 -22.77
CA ASN A 330 -4.85 10.46 -23.59
C ASN A 330 -3.68 9.48 -23.36
N ARG A 331 -2.66 9.86 -22.58
CA ARG A 331 -1.50 9.02 -22.29
C ARG A 331 -1.72 8.18 -21.03
N ARG A 332 -1.02 7.07 -20.94
CA ARG A 332 -0.89 6.27 -19.72
C ARG A 332 0.33 6.73 -18.92
N ILE A 333 0.30 6.47 -17.62
CA ILE A 333 1.40 6.73 -16.70
C ILE A 333 2.41 5.59 -16.81
N CYS A 334 3.65 5.89 -17.21
CA CYS A 334 4.81 5.02 -17.02
C CYS A 334 5.38 5.22 -15.60
N PRO A 335 5.23 4.28 -14.65
CA PRO A 335 5.63 4.48 -13.25
C PRO A 335 7.09 4.91 -13.08
N ASN A 336 8.01 4.29 -13.82
CA ASN A 336 9.44 4.58 -13.82
C ASN A 336 9.82 6.01 -14.27
N ILE A 337 8.89 6.76 -14.85
CA ILE A 337 9.11 8.15 -15.28
C ILE A 337 8.32 9.11 -14.39
N TYR A 338 7.02 8.84 -14.20
CA TYR A 338 6.12 9.83 -13.63
C TYR A 338 5.96 9.70 -12.11
N PHE A 339 6.18 8.54 -11.48
CA PHE A 339 6.01 8.45 -10.03
C PHE A 339 7.02 9.33 -9.29
N THR A 340 8.30 9.29 -9.68
CA THR A 340 9.33 10.17 -9.11
C THR A 340 8.95 11.64 -9.24
N ARG A 341 8.48 12.06 -10.42
CA ARG A 341 8.05 13.45 -10.67
C ARG A 341 6.84 13.86 -9.83
N ILE A 342 5.84 12.98 -9.72
CA ILE A 342 4.66 13.23 -8.88
C ILE A 342 5.11 13.39 -7.44
N ILE A 343 5.88 12.43 -6.90
CA ILE A 343 6.32 12.41 -5.50
C ILE A 343 7.21 13.62 -5.18
N GLU A 344 8.11 14.01 -6.08
CA GLU A 344 8.91 15.24 -5.94
C GLU A 344 8.03 16.49 -5.84
N GLN A 345 6.97 16.59 -6.65
CA GLN A 345 6.02 17.69 -6.53
C GLN A 345 5.27 17.65 -5.20
N LEU A 346 4.85 16.47 -4.72
CA LEU A 346 4.19 16.32 -3.42
C LEU A 346 5.11 16.75 -2.26
N LYS A 347 6.39 16.37 -2.31
CA LYS A 347 7.43 16.80 -1.35
C LYS A 347 7.55 18.32 -1.33
N ASN A 348 7.64 18.95 -2.50
CA ASN A 348 7.77 20.40 -2.64
C ASN A 348 6.53 21.15 -2.11
N ASP A 349 5.32 20.69 -2.48
CA ASP A 349 4.06 21.27 -2.01
C ASP A 349 3.96 21.22 -0.48
N THR A 350 4.40 20.11 0.12
CA THR A 350 4.43 19.93 1.59
C THR A 350 5.43 20.87 2.26
N ALA A 351 6.63 21.03 1.69
CA ALA A 351 7.66 21.93 2.22
C ALA A 351 7.21 23.40 2.16
N ILE A 352 6.66 23.84 1.02
CA ILE A 352 6.13 25.20 0.84
C ILE A 352 5.01 25.48 1.84
N ALA A 353 4.07 24.54 2.00
CA ALA A 353 2.99 24.68 2.97
C ALA A 353 3.49 24.80 4.42
N TYR A 354 4.56 24.08 4.76
CA TYR A 354 5.20 24.15 6.08
C TYR A 354 5.88 25.51 6.31
N GLU A 355 6.67 26.00 5.35
CA GLU A 355 7.34 27.30 5.44
C GLU A 355 6.36 28.48 5.55
N ALA A 356 5.29 28.48 4.72
CA ALA A 356 4.27 29.52 4.76
C ALA A 356 3.59 29.59 6.14
N LYS A 357 3.42 28.44 6.80
CA LYS A 357 2.83 28.35 8.13
C LYS A 357 3.76 28.86 9.22
N LEU A 358 5.06 28.52 9.18
CA LEU A 358 6.05 29.05 10.13
C LEU A 358 6.08 30.59 10.08
N LYS A 359 6.11 31.17 8.88
CA LYS A 359 6.07 32.64 8.69
C LYS A 359 4.78 33.26 9.24
N GLY A 360 3.64 32.59 9.09
CA GLY A 360 2.36 33.05 9.64
C GLY A 360 2.28 32.98 11.18
N GLU A 361 2.88 31.96 11.80
CA GLU A 361 2.95 31.82 13.25
C GLU A 361 3.93 32.84 13.88
N GLU A 362 5.08 33.10 13.25
CA GLU A 362 6.03 34.14 13.66
C GLU A 362 5.43 35.55 13.55
N GLY A 363 4.75 35.88 12.45
CA GLY A 363 4.10 37.18 12.27
C GLY A 363 3.00 37.45 13.30
N ASN A 364 2.21 36.42 13.66
CA ASN A 364 1.19 36.52 14.71
C ASN A 364 1.81 36.66 16.12
N ALA A 365 2.93 35.98 16.40
CA ALA A 365 3.65 36.12 17.66
C ALA A 365 4.28 37.52 17.80
N GLU A 366 4.77 38.12 16.71
CA GLU A 366 5.33 39.47 16.70
C GLU A 366 4.24 40.54 16.91
N LEU A 367 3.07 40.37 16.28
CA LEU A 367 1.89 41.22 16.51
C LEU A 367 1.35 41.13 17.94
N SER A 368 1.44 39.95 18.56
CA SER A 368 1.06 39.72 19.97
C SER A 368 2.03 40.33 20.97
N ARG A 369 3.31 40.57 20.61
CA ARG A 369 4.30 41.22 21.48
C ARG A 369 4.29 42.75 21.37
N LYS A 370 3.68 43.29 20.31
CA LYS A 370 3.52 44.74 20.06
C LYS A 370 2.19 45.30 20.60
N ARG A 371 1.34 44.45 21.18
CA ARG A 371 0.15 44.83 21.96
C ARG A 371 0.43 44.54 23.43
#